data_AF-A0A7C4BRA9-F1
#
_entry.id   AF-A0A7C4BRA9-F1
#
_cell.length_a   1.000
_cell.length_b   1.000
_cell.length_c   1.000
_cell.angle_alpha   90.00
_cell.angle_beta   90.00
_cell.angle_gamma   90.00
#
_symmetry.space_group_name_H-M   'P 1'
#
loop_
_entity.id
_entity.type
_entity.pdbx_description
1 polymer ?
#
loop_
_entity_poly.entity_id
_entity_poly.type
_entity_poly.pdbx_seq_one_letter_code
_entity_poly.pdbx_strand_id
1 'polypeptide(L)'
;MNLRLTPSEIYQREFKRAFRGLDQEDVEDFLDQIAEDYEAITNENETMKQQLDALEEQLRQFDSTEAVNDLIQEAKEKITKETNKKLREAEIRAAEIISSAHAEAERIKENAEKILLEAEEKSNEGGLQTNNEAREATEIILKANEDANTIKQKAQDQANRLINEAQKKASEIISEAEEKAKSLNNNSKNVSEIIEKANQEAKRIIQEANLQADTITSKAKDQILDVQISEPVKLAPNSSSDLILNSIKLKAYAIIEKAKTEEMEAKREISRLKTQRERYLMGYRDLLSKQLRNLNDEADE
;
A
#
# COMPACT_ATOMS: atom_id res chain seq x y z
N MET A 1 -0.70 -1.19 -44.47
CA MET A 1 -0.27 -2.56 -44.81
C MET A 1 1.24 -2.63 -44.72
N ASN A 2 1.73 -3.52 -43.86
CA ASN A 2 3.14 -3.85 -43.66
C ASN A 2 3.75 -4.38 -44.96
N LEU A 3 4.88 -3.80 -45.36
CA LEU A 3 5.96 -4.56 -46.01
C LEU A 3 7.18 -4.35 -45.13
N ARG A 4 7.31 -5.18 -44.08
CA ARG A 4 8.54 -5.28 -43.28
C ARG A 4 9.46 -6.23 -44.04
N LEU A 5 10.65 -5.78 -44.42
CA LEU A 5 11.72 -6.72 -44.79
C LEU A 5 12.12 -7.43 -43.49
N THR A 6 12.04 -8.76 -43.46
CA THR A 6 12.54 -9.61 -42.37
C THR A 6 14.04 -9.86 -42.56
N PRO A 7 14.80 -10.21 -41.50
CA PRO A 7 16.19 -10.65 -41.67
C PRO A 7 16.34 -11.71 -42.77
N SER A 8 15.42 -12.69 -42.82
CA SER A 8 15.37 -13.70 -43.88
C SER A 8 15.17 -13.16 -45.30
N GLU A 9 14.38 -12.10 -45.47
CA GLU A 9 14.20 -11.45 -46.78
C GLU A 9 15.40 -10.57 -47.18
N ILE A 10 16.27 -10.19 -46.23
CA ILE A 10 17.56 -9.55 -46.52
C ILE A 10 18.54 -10.61 -47.03
N TYR A 11 18.64 -11.77 -46.35
CA TYR A 11 19.46 -12.90 -46.79
C TYR A 11 19.09 -13.43 -48.18
N GLN A 12 17.80 -13.48 -48.51
CA GLN A 12 17.31 -14.05 -49.77
C GLN A 12 17.33 -13.07 -50.95
N ARG A 13 17.92 -11.89 -50.78
CA ARG A 13 17.75 -10.80 -51.75
C ARG A 13 18.76 -10.90 -52.88
N GLU A 14 18.27 -11.16 -54.10
CA GLU A 14 19.10 -11.22 -55.30
C GLU A 14 19.18 -9.87 -56.03
N PHE A 15 20.39 -9.51 -56.49
CA PHE A 15 20.65 -8.28 -57.25
C PHE A 15 20.92 -8.57 -58.72
N LYS A 16 20.39 -7.71 -59.61
CA LYS A 16 20.68 -7.81 -61.04
C LYS A 16 22.13 -7.38 -61.31
N ARG A 17 22.89 -8.24 -62.00
CA ARG A 17 24.24 -7.91 -62.45
C ARG A 17 24.21 -6.79 -63.48
N ALA A 18 25.04 -5.76 -63.27
CA ALA A 18 25.23 -4.64 -64.19
C ALA A 18 26.69 -4.55 -64.64
N PHE A 19 26.93 -4.10 -65.88
CA PHE A 19 28.28 -3.89 -66.40
C PHE A 19 28.93 -2.71 -65.66
N ARG A 20 29.85 -3.01 -64.73
CA ARG A 20 30.45 -2.10 -63.72
C ARG A 20 29.59 -1.84 -62.47
N GLY A 21 28.91 -2.87 -61.98
CA GLY A 21 28.26 -2.86 -60.66
C GLY A 21 29.24 -3.03 -59.50
N LEU A 22 28.70 -3.01 -58.28
CA LEU A 22 29.43 -3.40 -57.06
C LEU A 22 29.88 -4.87 -57.14
N ASP A 23 30.97 -5.19 -56.45
CA ASP A 23 31.39 -6.57 -56.30
C ASP A 23 30.31 -7.38 -55.56
N GLN A 24 30.01 -8.57 -56.07
CA GLN A 24 28.91 -9.37 -55.56
C GLN A 24 29.23 -9.95 -54.18
N GLU A 25 30.47 -10.37 -53.95
CA GLU A 25 30.94 -10.95 -52.69
C GLU A 25 30.94 -9.87 -51.60
N ASP A 26 31.43 -8.67 -51.89
CA ASP A 26 31.43 -7.53 -50.95
C ASP A 26 30.02 -7.03 -50.57
N VAL A 27 29.05 -7.24 -51.46
CA VAL A 27 27.63 -6.90 -51.24
C VAL A 27 26.93 -8.02 -50.45
N GLU A 28 27.20 -9.28 -50.76
CA GLU A 28 26.67 -10.44 -50.00
C GLU A 28 27.16 -10.40 -48.54
N ASP A 29 28.47 -10.25 -48.31
CA ASP A 29 29.06 -10.14 -46.96
C ASP A 29 28.46 -8.97 -46.16
N PHE A 30 28.16 -7.86 -46.84
CA PHE A 30 27.55 -6.70 -46.20
C PHE A 30 26.08 -6.94 -45.82
N LEU A 31 25.33 -7.62 -46.69
CA LEU A 31 23.93 -7.94 -46.44
C LEU A 31 23.78 -8.97 -45.34
N ASP A 32 24.69 -9.94 -45.27
CA ASP A 32 24.77 -10.90 -44.17
C ASP A 32 24.97 -10.18 -42.84
N GLN A 33 25.95 -9.27 -42.77
CA GLN A 33 26.19 -8.51 -41.54
C GLN A 33 25.01 -7.61 -41.14
N ILE A 34 24.36 -6.97 -42.12
CA ILE A 34 23.15 -6.19 -41.86
C ILE A 34 22.01 -7.08 -41.37
N ALA A 35 21.84 -8.27 -41.96
CA ALA A 35 20.79 -9.19 -41.58
C ALA A 35 20.99 -9.72 -40.15
N GLU A 36 22.24 -10.05 -39.78
CA GLU A 36 22.62 -10.43 -38.42
C GLU A 36 22.35 -9.32 -37.39
N ASP A 37 22.82 -8.09 -37.65
CA ASP A 37 22.59 -6.96 -36.74
C ASP A 37 21.10 -6.62 -36.64
N TYR A 38 20.35 -6.76 -37.74
CA TYR A 38 18.91 -6.52 -37.77
C TYR A 38 18.13 -7.59 -37.00
N GLU A 39 18.52 -8.86 -37.11
CA GLU A 39 18.00 -9.97 -36.32
C GLU A 39 18.28 -9.77 -34.83
N ALA A 40 19.49 -9.33 -34.48
CA ALA A 40 19.84 -9.01 -33.09
C ALA A 40 18.92 -7.91 -32.52
N ILE A 41 18.76 -6.79 -33.23
CA ILE A 41 17.89 -5.67 -32.79
C ILE A 41 16.43 -6.10 -32.65
N THR A 42 15.93 -6.93 -33.57
CA THR A 42 14.53 -7.40 -33.53
C THR A 42 14.28 -8.36 -32.36
N ASN A 43 15.18 -9.31 -32.12
CA ASN A 43 15.11 -10.21 -30.96
C ASN A 43 15.19 -9.47 -29.62
N GLU A 44 16.04 -8.45 -29.56
CA GLU A 44 16.21 -7.61 -28.37
C GLU A 44 14.95 -6.76 -28.10
N ASN A 45 14.31 -6.22 -29.16
CA ASN A 45 13.05 -5.49 -29.07
C ASN A 45 11.90 -6.39 -28.55
N GLU A 46 11.83 -7.64 -29.02
CA GLU A 46 10.89 -8.63 -28.50
C GLU A 46 11.14 -8.95 -27.02
N THR A 47 12.41 -9.10 -26.64
CA THR A 47 12.81 -9.30 -25.24
C THR A 47 12.40 -8.12 -24.36
N MET A 48 12.58 -6.88 -24.84
CA MET A 48 12.14 -5.67 -24.13
C MET A 48 10.62 -5.61 -23.98
N LYS A 49 9.86 -6.03 -24.99
CA LYS A 49 8.38 -6.15 -24.91
C LYS A 49 7.94 -7.19 -23.89
N GLN A 50 8.58 -8.35 -23.84
CA GLN A 50 8.28 -9.36 -22.82
C GLN A 50 8.62 -8.85 -21.41
N GLN A 51 9.72 -8.11 -21.25
CA GLN A 51 10.06 -7.47 -19.98
C GLN A 51 9.06 -6.38 -19.59
N LEU A 52 8.46 -5.68 -20.56
CA LEU A 52 7.37 -4.73 -20.33
C LEU A 52 6.13 -5.46 -19.81
N ASP A 53 5.71 -6.53 -20.47
CA ASP A 53 4.51 -7.30 -20.06
C ASP A 53 4.70 -7.90 -18.66
N ALA A 54 5.87 -8.49 -18.39
CA ALA A 54 6.19 -9.02 -17.07
C ALA A 54 6.24 -7.92 -16.00
N LEU A 55 6.73 -6.73 -16.34
CA LEU A 55 6.70 -5.59 -15.44
C LEU A 55 5.24 -5.16 -15.20
N GLU A 56 4.42 -4.99 -16.24
CA GLU A 56 2.99 -4.63 -16.15
C GLU A 56 2.18 -5.64 -15.32
N GLU A 57 2.47 -6.94 -15.42
CA GLU A 57 1.87 -8.00 -14.59
C GLU A 57 2.24 -7.82 -13.11
N GLN A 58 3.53 -7.57 -12.82
CA GLN A 58 4.00 -7.27 -11.46
C GLN A 58 3.40 -5.97 -10.91
N LEU A 59 3.01 -5.02 -11.78
CA LEU A 59 2.33 -3.80 -11.38
C LEU A 59 0.88 -4.06 -10.95
N ARG A 60 0.14 -4.93 -11.66
CA ARG A 60 -1.24 -5.30 -11.30
C ARG A 60 -1.32 -6.03 -9.97
N GLN A 61 -0.30 -6.81 -9.63
CA GLN A 61 -0.24 -7.48 -8.32
C GLN A 61 -0.03 -6.50 -7.15
N PHE A 62 0.29 -5.23 -7.43
CA PHE A 62 0.54 -4.20 -6.43
C PHE A 62 -0.66 -3.29 -6.12
N ASP A 63 -1.89 -3.77 -6.28
CA ASP A 63 -3.09 -3.21 -5.62
C ASP A 63 -3.13 -3.54 -4.10
N SER A 64 -1.95 -3.51 -3.47
CA SER A 64 -1.74 -3.70 -2.03
C SER A 64 -2.46 -2.64 -1.18
N THR A 65 -2.99 -1.59 -1.78
CA THR A 65 -3.77 -0.56 -1.09
C THR A 65 -5.07 -1.12 -0.53
N GLU A 66 -5.74 -2.02 -1.26
CA GLU A 66 -6.98 -2.65 -0.77
C GLU A 66 -6.67 -3.60 0.39
N ALA A 67 -5.66 -4.47 0.24
CA ALA A 67 -5.21 -5.35 1.32
C ALA A 67 -4.75 -4.57 2.58
N VAL A 68 -4.07 -3.43 2.41
CA VAL A 68 -3.68 -2.57 3.54
C VAL A 68 -4.90 -1.92 4.19
N ASN A 69 -5.88 -1.47 3.40
CA ASN A 69 -7.12 -0.90 3.93
C ASN A 69 -7.93 -1.94 4.71
N ASP A 70 -8.03 -3.17 4.21
CA ASP A 70 -8.71 -4.27 4.89
C ASP A 70 -8.05 -4.60 6.23
N LEU A 71 -6.71 -4.69 6.25
CA LEU A 71 -5.96 -4.91 7.49
C LEU A 71 -6.12 -3.77 8.50
N ILE A 72 -6.13 -2.51 8.03
CA ILE A 72 -6.39 -1.35 8.90
C ILE A 72 -7.81 -1.42 9.47
N GLN A 73 -8.80 -1.80 8.67
CA GLN A 73 -10.18 -1.92 9.09
C GLN A 73 -10.36 -3.04 10.11
N GLU A 74 -9.78 -4.22 9.88
CA GLU A 74 -9.79 -5.34 10.81
C GLU A 74 -9.15 -4.98 12.16
N ALA A 75 -8.00 -4.29 12.12
CA ALA A 75 -7.33 -3.82 13.35
C ALA A 75 -8.20 -2.82 14.13
N LYS A 76 -8.85 -1.87 13.44
CA LYS A 76 -9.79 -0.91 14.07
C LYS A 76 -10.98 -1.61 14.72
N GLU A 77 -11.55 -2.59 14.03
CA GLU A 77 -12.67 -3.38 14.56
C GLU A 77 -12.27 -4.17 15.80
N LYS A 78 -11.08 -4.79 15.77
CA LYS A 78 -10.53 -5.51 16.92
C LYS A 78 -10.34 -4.58 18.13
N ILE A 79 -9.65 -3.46 17.96
CA ILE A 79 -9.42 -2.46 19.02
C ILE A 79 -10.75 -1.95 19.59
N THR A 80 -11.71 -1.61 18.72
CA THR A 80 -13.03 -1.12 19.14
C THR A 80 -13.78 -2.18 19.95
N LYS A 81 -13.74 -3.44 19.49
CA LYS A 81 -14.39 -4.55 20.17
C LYS A 81 -13.79 -4.82 21.56
N GLU A 82 -12.47 -4.82 21.67
CA GLU A 82 -11.77 -5.02 22.95
C GLU A 82 -11.98 -3.84 23.90
N THR A 83 -11.95 -2.61 23.39
CA THR A 83 -12.23 -1.40 24.16
C THR A 83 -13.66 -1.42 24.71
N ASN A 84 -14.65 -1.77 23.88
CA ASN A 84 -16.05 -1.90 24.31
C ASN A 84 -16.23 -3.01 25.36
N LYS A 85 -15.45 -4.10 25.27
CA LYS A 85 -15.45 -5.15 26.29
C LYS A 85 -14.93 -4.61 27.63
N LYS A 86 -13.79 -3.90 27.64
CA LYS A 86 -13.23 -3.26 28.84
C LYS A 86 -14.22 -2.26 29.46
N LEU A 87 -14.92 -1.46 28.63
CA LEU A 87 -15.96 -0.55 29.08
C LEU A 87 -17.13 -1.28 29.74
N ARG A 88 -17.62 -2.36 29.11
CA ARG A 88 -18.71 -3.16 29.65
C ARG A 88 -18.34 -3.86 30.97
N GLU A 89 -17.10 -4.31 31.11
CA GLU A 89 -16.59 -4.85 32.38
C GLU A 89 -16.60 -3.78 33.48
N ALA A 90 -16.26 -2.53 33.16
CA ALA A 90 -16.34 -1.41 34.10
C ALA A 90 -17.80 -1.09 34.48
N GLU A 91 -18.73 -1.10 33.53
CA GLU A 91 -20.17 -0.92 33.79
C GLU A 91 -20.72 -2.00 34.73
N ILE A 92 -20.34 -3.26 34.51
CA ILE A 92 -20.75 -4.38 35.38
C ILE A 92 -20.22 -4.15 36.80
N ARG A 93 -18.94 -3.81 36.97
CA ARG A 93 -18.36 -3.53 38.29
C ARG A 93 -19.03 -2.34 38.98
N ALA A 94 -19.35 -1.28 38.24
CA ALA A 94 -20.08 -0.14 38.77
C ALA A 94 -21.48 -0.53 39.26
N ALA A 95 -22.20 -1.36 38.50
CA ALA A 95 -23.50 -1.88 38.90
C ALA A 95 -23.42 -2.79 40.15
N GLU A 96 -22.37 -3.62 40.26
CA GLU A 96 -22.12 -4.46 41.44
C GLU A 96 -21.89 -3.60 42.69
N ILE A 97 -21.07 -2.54 42.61
CA ILE A 97 -20.82 -1.59 43.71
C ILE A 97 -22.14 -0.94 44.18
N ILE A 98 -22.97 -0.48 43.24
CA ILE A 98 -24.26 0.12 43.56
C ILE A 98 -25.17 -0.92 44.22
N SER A 99 -25.25 -2.13 43.66
CA SER A 99 -26.12 -3.21 44.16
C SER A 99 -25.73 -3.64 45.57
N SER A 100 -24.42 -3.84 45.84
CA SER A 100 -23.94 -4.22 47.17
C SER A 100 -24.23 -3.14 48.21
N ALA A 101 -24.00 -1.87 47.86
CA ALA A 101 -24.28 -0.74 48.74
C ALA A 101 -25.77 -0.57 49.03
N HIS A 102 -26.64 -0.83 48.04
CA HIS A 102 -28.08 -0.85 48.26
C HIS A 102 -28.49 -1.98 49.21
N ALA A 103 -27.99 -3.20 48.99
CA ALA A 103 -28.28 -4.33 49.86
C ALA A 103 -27.81 -4.10 51.31
N GLU A 104 -26.64 -3.49 51.49
CA GLU A 104 -26.13 -3.11 52.81
C GLU A 104 -26.99 -2.03 53.48
N ALA A 105 -27.36 -0.99 52.73
CA ALA A 105 -28.21 0.09 53.22
C ALA A 105 -29.61 -0.41 53.62
N GLU A 106 -30.22 -1.34 52.87
CA GLU A 106 -31.50 -1.95 53.27
C GLU A 106 -31.35 -2.79 54.54
N ARG A 107 -30.28 -3.57 54.70
CA ARG A 107 -30.02 -4.31 55.95
C ARG A 107 -29.87 -3.40 57.16
N ILE A 108 -29.21 -2.26 57.00
CA ILE A 108 -29.06 -1.27 58.08
C ILE A 108 -30.44 -0.73 58.51
N LYS A 109 -31.30 -0.43 57.53
CA LYS A 109 -32.67 0.06 57.78
C LYS A 109 -33.53 -1.00 58.44
N GLU A 110 -33.57 -2.22 57.91
CA GLU A 110 -34.35 -3.34 58.49
C GLU A 110 -33.95 -3.62 59.94
N ASN A 111 -32.65 -3.60 60.25
CA ASN A 111 -32.17 -3.79 61.62
C ASN A 111 -32.62 -2.65 62.55
N ALA A 112 -32.62 -1.42 62.08
CA ALA A 112 -33.06 -0.26 62.85
C ALA A 112 -34.59 -0.26 63.08
N GLU A 113 -35.36 -0.63 62.05
CA GLU A 113 -36.82 -0.82 62.14
C GLU A 113 -37.20 -1.88 63.16
N LYS A 114 -36.47 -3.00 63.18
CA LYS A 114 -36.67 -4.05 64.19
C LYS A 114 -36.42 -3.55 65.61
N ILE A 115 -35.36 -2.76 65.82
CA ILE A 115 -35.06 -2.16 67.13
C ILE A 115 -36.19 -1.21 67.57
N LEU A 116 -36.76 -0.41 66.65
CA LEU A 116 -37.88 0.47 66.98
C LEU A 116 -39.13 -0.33 67.33
N LEU A 117 -39.50 -1.34 66.54
CA LEU A 117 -40.67 -2.18 66.83
C LEU A 117 -40.56 -2.81 68.23
N GLU A 118 -39.41 -3.37 68.57
CA GLU A 118 -39.16 -3.95 69.90
C GLU A 118 -39.23 -2.90 71.03
N ALA A 119 -38.87 -1.65 70.77
CA ALA A 119 -38.95 -0.55 71.74
C ALA A 119 -40.39 -0.01 71.90
N GLU A 120 -41.14 0.10 70.81
CA GLU A 120 -42.54 0.53 70.80
C GLU A 120 -43.45 -0.48 71.51
N GLU A 121 -43.24 -1.79 71.28
CA GLU A 121 -43.97 -2.85 71.99
C GLU A 121 -43.77 -2.75 73.51
N LYS A 122 -42.52 -2.60 73.97
CA LYS A 122 -42.21 -2.39 75.39
C LYS A 122 -42.80 -1.09 75.95
N SER A 123 -42.83 -0.03 75.14
CA SER A 123 -43.44 1.25 75.52
C SER A 123 -44.94 1.20 75.71
N ASN A 124 -45.63 0.34 74.97
CA ASN A 124 -47.07 0.13 75.14
C ASN A 124 -47.42 -0.69 76.38
N GLU A 125 -46.46 -1.45 76.93
CA GLU A 125 -46.65 -2.32 78.10
C GLU A 125 -46.22 -1.68 79.45
N GLY A 126 -45.51 -0.54 79.46
CA GLY A 126 -44.93 0.07 80.67
C GLY A 126 -45.03 1.60 80.78
N GLY A 127 -44.86 2.15 82.00
CA GLY A 127 -44.93 3.59 82.30
C GLY A 127 -43.64 4.39 81.96
N LEU A 128 -43.59 5.69 82.33
CA LEU A 128 -42.59 6.75 81.98
C LEU A 128 -41.15 6.36 81.56
N GLN A 129 -40.54 5.29 82.09
CA GLN A 129 -39.20 4.83 81.68
C GLN A 129 -39.15 4.29 80.24
N THR A 130 -40.22 3.67 79.76
CA THR A 130 -40.30 3.07 78.43
C THR A 130 -40.43 4.10 77.30
N ASN A 131 -40.95 5.29 77.63
CA ASN A 131 -41.04 6.43 76.72
C ASN A 131 -39.65 6.99 76.33
N ASN A 132 -38.65 6.86 77.21
CA ASN A 132 -37.27 7.25 76.89
C ASN A 132 -36.63 6.26 75.91
N GLU A 133 -36.88 4.96 76.07
CA GLU A 133 -36.37 3.90 75.18
C GLU A 133 -36.92 4.04 73.75
N ALA A 134 -38.22 4.33 73.60
CA ALA A 134 -38.82 4.61 72.30
C ALA A 134 -38.19 5.84 71.61
N ARG A 135 -37.83 6.86 72.39
CA ARG A 135 -37.18 8.08 71.89
C ARG A 135 -35.76 7.80 71.40
N GLU A 136 -34.99 7.00 72.14
CA GLU A 136 -33.65 6.55 71.73
C GLU A 136 -33.72 5.69 70.47
N ALA A 137 -34.70 4.78 70.36
CA ALA A 137 -34.89 3.97 69.16
C ALA A 137 -35.25 4.80 67.92
N THR A 138 -36.03 5.88 68.08
CA THR A 138 -36.31 6.84 67.00
C THR A 138 -35.03 7.52 66.52
N GLU A 139 -34.13 7.90 67.44
CA GLU A 139 -32.84 8.50 67.10
C GLU A 139 -31.92 7.52 66.34
N ILE A 140 -31.94 6.23 66.71
CA ILE A 140 -31.22 5.15 66.00
C ILE A 140 -31.70 5.02 64.56
N ILE A 141 -33.01 5.07 64.30
CA ILE A 141 -33.55 5.00 62.94
C ILE A 141 -33.16 6.21 62.10
N LEU A 142 -33.17 7.41 62.67
CA LEU A 142 -32.76 8.61 61.95
C LEU A 142 -31.30 8.47 61.49
N LYS A 143 -30.42 8.07 62.42
CA LYS A 143 -29.00 7.84 62.11
C LYS A 143 -28.79 6.71 61.10
N ALA A 144 -29.50 5.59 61.25
CA ALA A 144 -29.44 4.46 60.32
C ALA A 144 -29.87 4.87 58.91
N ASN A 145 -30.89 5.73 58.78
CA ASN A 145 -31.31 6.28 57.49
C ASN A 145 -30.27 7.25 56.90
N GLU A 146 -29.65 8.10 57.71
CA GLU A 146 -28.56 8.97 57.28
C GLU A 146 -27.33 8.16 56.80
N ASP A 147 -26.93 7.14 57.55
CA ASP A 147 -25.83 6.24 57.21
C ASP A 147 -26.13 5.47 55.92
N ALA A 148 -27.34 4.90 55.80
CA ALA A 148 -27.80 4.19 54.60
C ALA A 148 -27.78 5.10 53.35
N ASN A 149 -28.25 6.34 53.48
CA ASN A 149 -28.22 7.31 52.38
C ASN A 149 -26.78 7.70 52.01
N THR A 150 -25.91 7.87 53.01
CA THR A 150 -24.49 8.17 52.79
C THR A 150 -23.77 7.04 52.07
N ILE A 151 -24.04 5.78 52.43
CA ILE A 151 -23.49 4.59 51.77
C ILE A 151 -23.92 4.56 50.30
N LYS A 152 -25.23 4.72 50.02
CA LYS A 152 -25.76 4.76 48.65
C LYS A 152 -25.13 5.89 47.84
N GLN A 153 -24.98 7.09 48.41
CA GLN A 153 -24.37 8.22 47.71
C GLN A 153 -22.90 7.99 47.40
N LYS A 154 -22.10 7.50 48.36
CA LYS A 154 -20.68 7.18 48.14
C LYS A 154 -20.50 6.10 47.07
N ALA A 155 -21.34 5.08 47.07
CA ALA A 155 -21.33 4.03 46.06
C ALA A 155 -21.68 4.58 44.67
N GLN A 156 -22.67 5.47 44.59
CA GLN A 156 -23.02 6.14 43.34
C GLN A 156 -21.87 7.00 42.82
N ASP A 157 -21.22 7.78 43.68
CA ASP A 157 -20.07 8.61 43.31
C ASP A 157 -18.88 7.76 42.84
N GLN A 158 -18.62 6.64 43.52
CA GLN A 158 -17.57 5.70 43.14
C GLN A 158 -17.86 5.03 41.79
N ALA A 159 -19.10 4.58 41.58
CA ALA A 159 -19.55 3.99 40.31
C ALA A 159 -19.44 4.99 39.16
N ASN A 160 -19.88 6.24 39.37
CA ASN A 160 -19.77 7.31 38.38
C ASN A 160 -18.31 7.61 38.02
N ARG A 161 -17.41 7.68 39.01
CA ARG A 161 -15.96 7.87 38.75
C ARG A 161 -15.38 6.74 37.92
N LEU A 162 -15.70 5.49 38.27
CA LEU A 162 -15.20 4.32 37.56
C LEU A 162 -15.68 4.29 36.11
N ILE A 163 -16.95 4.59 35.85
CA ILE A 163 -17.50 4.68 34.49
C ILE A 163 -16.83 5.81 33.71
N ASN A 164 -16.72 7.00 34.30
CA ASN A 164 -16.11 8.16 33.63
C ASN A 164 -14.64 7.91 33.28
N GLU A 165 -13.87 7.29 34.16
CA GLU A 165 -12.48 6.91 33.89
C GLU A 165 -12.37 5.87 32.78
N ALA A 166 -13.24 4.85 32.79
CA ALA A 166 -13.29 3.84 31.74
C ALA A 166 -13.68 4.44 30.38
N GLN A 167 -14.69 5.30 30.35
CA GLN A 167 -15.13 6.01 29.14
C GLN A 167 -14.04 6.92 28.59
N LYS A 168 -13.36 7.68 29.46
CA LYS A 168 -12.25 8.54 29.06
C LYS A 168 -11.13 7.72 28.41
N LYS A 169 -10.65 6.66 29.08
CA LYS A 169 -9.62 5.77 28.53
C LYS A 169 -10.05 5.13 27.21
N ALA A 170 -11.29 4.66 27.12
CA ALA A 170 -11.83 4.11 25.88
C ALA A 170 -11.81 5.13 24.74
N SER A 171 -12.21 6.37 25.01
CA SER A 171 -12.17 7.45 24.01
C SER A 171 -10.76 7.81 23.56
N GLU A 172 -9.78 7.79 24.49
CA GLU A 172 -8.37 8.04 24.19
C GLU A 172 -7.81 6.94 23.29
N ILE A 173 -8.01 5.67 23.63
CA ILE A 173 -7.55 4.51 22.83
C ILE A 173 -8.15 4.55 21.42
N ILE A 174 -9.47 4.78 21.30
CA ILE A 174 -10.13 4.83 19.98
C ILE A 174 -9.62 6.01 19.16
N SER A 175 -9.46 7.19 19.77
CA SER A 175 -8.96 8.37 19.07
C SER A 175 -7.53 8.17 18.56
N GLU A 176 -6.64 7.60 19.36
CA GLU A 176 -5.27 7.29 18.95
C GLU A 176 -5.23 6.27 17.82
N ALA A 177 -6.04 5.21 17.90
CA ALA A 177 -6.17 4.22 16.83
C ALA A 177 -6.69 4.84 15.53
N GLU A 178 -7.65 5.77 15.61
CA GLU A 178 -8.16 6.49 14.45
C GLU A 178 -7.11 7.40 13.80
N GLU A 179 -6.33 8.15 14.59
CA GLU A 179 -5.25 8.98 14.07
C GLU A 179 -4.16 8.15 13.40
N LYS A 180 -3.74 7.05 14.04
CA LYS A 180 -2.77 6.11 13.46
C LYS A 180 -3.30 5.54 12.15
N ALA A 181 -4.55 5.09 12.10
CA ALA A 181 -5.18 4.58 10.88
C ALA A 181 -5.27 5.63 9.76
N LYS A 182 -5.58 6.90 10.08
CA LYS A 182 -5.58 8.00 9.11
C LYS A 182 -4.18 8.24 8.54
N SER A 183 -3.16 8.26 9.40
CA SER A 183 -1.77 8.42 8.97
C SER A 183 -1.31 7.28 8.04
N LEU A 184 -1.70 6.05 8.37
CA LEU A 184 -1.43 4.85 7.58
C LEU A 184 -2.09 4.91 6.20
N ASN A 185 -3.38 5.28 6.15
CA ASN A 185 -4.10 5.39 4.89
C ASN A 185 -3.51 6.50 3.99
N ASN A 186 -3.14 7.64 4.57
CA ASN A 186 -2.46 8.71 3.82
C ASN A 186 -1.09 8.27 3.30
N ASN A 187 -0.30 7.56 4.11
CA ASN A 187 0.97 6.99 3.67
C ASN A 187 0.77 5.97 2.55
N SER A 188 -0.24 5.10 2.66
CA SER A 188 -0.59 4.13 1.62
C SER A 188 -0.98 4.82 0.30
N LYS A 189 -1.80 5.87 0.35
CA LYS A 189 -2.16 6.66 -0.83
C LYS A 189 -0.95 7.31 -1.48
N ASN A 190 -0.09 7.95 -0.69
CA ASN A 190 1.15 8.56 -1.20
C ASN A 190 2.06 7.54 -1.88
N VAL A 191 2.19 6.34 -1.30
CA VAL A 191 2.97 5.25 -1.89
C VAL A 191 2.33 4.77 -3.19
N SER A 192 1.01 4.59 -3.22
CA SER A 192 0.27 4.24 -4.43
C SER A 192 0.50 5.26 -5.55
N GLU A 193 0.44 6.57 -5.25
CA GLU A 193 0.69 7.64 -6.22
C GLU A 193 2.15 7.65 -6.74
N ILE A 194 3.14 7.41 -5.86
CA ILE A 194 4.55 7.34 -6.27
C ILE A 194 4.78 6.14 -7.18
N ILE A 195 4.21 4.98 -6.83
CA ILE A 195 4.29 3.78 -7.65
C ILE A 195 3.62 4.03 -9.00
N GLU A 196 2.42 4.61 -9.02
CA GLU A 196 1.71 4.94 -10.25
C GLU A 196 2.51 5.88 -11.16
N LYS A 197 3.10 6.95 -10.61
CA LYS A 197 3.96 7.87 -11.37
C LYS A 197 5.21 7.19 -11.92
N ALA A 198 5.89 6.39 -11.10
CA ALA A 198 7.07 5.64 -11.54
C ALA A 198 6.71 4.64 -12.66
N ASN A 199 5.52 4.04 -12.58
CA ASN A 199 5.02 3.10 -13.59
C ASN A 199 4.67 3.79 -14.91
N GLN A 200 3.99 4.92 -14.85
CA GLN A 200 3.67 5.73 -16.04
C GLN A 200 4.96 6.17 -16.75
N GLU A 201 5.97 6.58 -15.99
CA GLU A 201 7.26 6.99 -16.55
C GLU A 201 8.02 5.81 -17.17
N ALA A 202 8.07 4.65 -16.51
CA ALA A 202 8.67 3.44 -17.07
C ALA A 202 7.98 3.04 -18.40
N LYS A 203 6.65 3.11 -18.45
CA LYS A 203 5.88 2.83 -19.67
C LYS A 203 6.20 3.83 -20.79
N ARG A 204 6.33 5.12 -20.46
CA ARG A 204 6.70 6.17 -21.42
C ARG A 204 8.08 5.92 -22.03
N ILE A 205 9.10 5.67 -21.18
CA ILE A 205 10.48 5.39 -21.62
C ILE A 205 10.51 4.18 -22.56
N ILE A 206 9.79 3.11 -22.22
CA ILE A 206 9.75 1.90 -23.06
C ILE A 206 9.05 2.16 -24.39
N GLN A 207 7.94 2.91 -24.40
CA GLN A 207 7.26 3.29 -25.64
C GLN A 207 8.14 4.16 -26.53
N GLU A 208 8.87 5.11 -25.96
CA GLU A 208 9.82 5.96 -26.68
C GLU A 208 10.97 5.14 -27.28
N ALA A 209 11.57 4.24 -26.49
CA ALA A 209 12.62 3.34 -26.96
C ALA A 209 12.12 2.44 -28.12
N ASN A 210 10.90 1.88 -28.01
CA ASN A 210 10.32 1.07 -29.08
C ASN A 210 10.07 1.88 -30.37
N LEU A 211 9.52 3.10 -30.24
CA LEU A 211 9.27 3.98 -31.39
C LEU A 211 10.58 4.40 -32.07
N GLN A 212 11.62 4.68 -31.28
CA GLN A 212 12.95 5.00 -31.79
C GLN A 212 13.57 3.81 -32.51
N ALA A 213 13.51 2.61 -31.92
CA ALA A 213 13.99 1.37 -32.54
C ALA A 213 13.27 1.08 -33.88
N ASP A 214 11.94 1.25 -33.92
CA ASP A 214 11.15 1.11 -35.15
C ASP A 214 11.54 2.17 -36.20
N THR A 215 11.82 3.41 -35.76
CA THR A 215 12.24 4.51 -36.65
C THR A 215 13.63 4.27 -37.24
N ILE A 216 14.57 3.81 -36.43
CA ILE A 216 15.94 3.46 -36.84
C ILE A 216 15.89 2.31 -37.84
N THR A 217 15.11 1.27 -37.51
CA THR A 217 14.84 0.14 -38.41
C THR A 217 14.30 0.60 -39.75
N SER A 218 13.29 1.48 -39.75
CA SER A 218 12.71 2.01 -40.99
C SER A 218 13.71 2.85 -41.78
N LYS A 219 14.52 3.69 -41.12
CA LYS A 219 15.54 4.52 -41.80
C LYS A 219 16.65 3.68 -42.40
N ALA A 220 17.13 2.65 -41.68
CA ALA A 220 18.09 1.69 -42.19
C ALA A 220 17.51 0.99 -43.43
N LYS A 221 16.25 0.57 -43.37
CA LYS A 221 15.54 -0.04 -44.50
C LYS A 221 15.42 0.90 -45.71
N ASP A 222 14.96 2.13 -45.52
CA ASP A 222 14.79 3.10 -46.62
C ASP A 222 16.15 3.41 -47.28
N GLN A 223 17.21 3.52 -46.49
CA GLN A 223 18.57 3.72 -47.01
C GLN A 223 19.08 2.50 -47.78
N ILE A 224 18.80 1.27 -47.33
CA ILE A 224 19.12 0.04 -48.08
C ILE A 224 18.30 -0.03 -49.39
N LEU A 225 17.03 0.40 -49.37
CA LEU A 225 16.16 0.42 -50.54
C LEU A 225 16.60 1.48 -51.57
N ASP A 226 17.04 2.66 -51.13
CA ASP A 226 17.55 3.74 -51.99
C ASP A 226 18.80 3.35 -52.78
N VAL A 227 19.60 2.40 -52.27
CA VAL A 227 20.71 1.78 -53.03
C VAL A 227 20.21 1.10 -54.31
N GLN A 228 18.94 0.68 -54.39
CA GLN A 228 18.35 0.12 -55.61
C GLN A 228 17.86 1.18 -56.63
N ILE A 229 17.71 2.46 -56.24
CA ILE A 229 17.03 3.46 -57.08
C ILE A 229 18.00 4.46 -57.72
N SER A 230 19.22 4.62 -57.21
CA SER A 230 20.23 5.36 -57.98
C SER A 230 20.50 4.61 -59.28
N GLU A 231 20.07 5.20 -60.40
CA GLU A 231 20.34 4.81 -61.79
C GLU A 231 21.73 4.18 -61.95
N PRO A 232 21.99 3.35 -62.98
CA PRO A 232 23.34 2.90 -63.30
C PRO A 232 24.25 4.12 -63.52
N VAL A 233 24.90 4.57 -62.45
CA VAL A 233 25.82 5.69 -62.51
C VAL A 233 26.97 5.18 -63.35
N LYS A 234 27.17 5.77 -64.53
CA LYS A 234 28.37 5.53 -65.33
C LYS A 234 29.57 6.01 -64.52
N LEU A 235 30.20 5.10 -63.79
CA LEU A 235 31.34 5.40 -62.92
C LEU A 235 32.65 5.31 -63.70
N ALA A 236 33.56 6.24 -63.38
CA ALA A 236 34.93 6.32 -63.90
C ALA A 236 35.80 5.15 -63.38
N PRO A 237 36.92 4.83 -64.04
CA PRO A 237 37.47 3.47 -64.07
C PRO A 237 37.90 2.85 -62.74
N ASN A 238 38.33 3.61 -61.73
CA ASN A 238 38.91 3.04 -60.51
C ASN A 238 38.68 3.99 -59.32
N SER A 239 37.77 3.66 -58.39
CA SER A 239 37.68 4.11 -56.97
C SER A 239 36.26 4.44 -56.47
N SER A 240 35.26 4.61 -57.34
CA SER A 240 33.99 5.26 -56.93
C SER A 240 32.89 4.32 -56.41
N SER A 241 32.87 3.05 -56.82
CA SER A 241 31.90 2.06 -56.32
C SER A 241 32.20 1.64 -54.88
N ASP A 242 33.47 1.41 -54.54
CA ASP A 242 33.91 1.06 -53.18
C ASP A 242 33.67 2.23 -52.20
N LEU A 243 33.80 3.48 -52.67
CA LEU A 243 33.48 4.67 -51.88
C LEU A 243 31.98 4.76 -51.58
N ILE A 244 31.13 4.37 -52.53
CA ILE A 244 29.67 4.34 -52.32
C ILE A 244 29.33 3.23 -51.31
N LEU A 245 29.84 2.02 -51.48
CA LEU A 245 29.63 0.90 -50.56
C LEU A 245 30.15 1.22 -49.15
N ASN A 246 31.36 1.79 -49.03
CA ASN A 246 31.89 2.23 -47.74
C ASN A 246 31.05 3.34 -47.12
N SER A 247 30.53 4.28 -47.91
CA SER A 247 29.66 5.34 -47.39
C SER A 247 28.33 4.79 -46.86
N ILE A 248 27.80 3.74 -47.49
CA ILE A 248 26.57 3.06 -47.08
C ILE A 248 26.85 2.22 -45.84
N LYS A 249 27.93 1.43 -45.82
CA LYS A 249 28.44 0.69 -44.66
C LYS A 249 28.55 1.61 -43.44
N LEU A 250 29.26 2.74 -43.59
CA LEU A 250 29.44 3.72 -42.51
C LEU A 250 28.13 4.31 -42.00
N LYS A 251 27.16 4.60 -42.88
CA LYS A 251 25.84 5.12 -42.47
C LYS A 251 25.01 4.04 -41.77
N ALA A 252 25.00 2.81 -42.28
CA ALA A 252 24.30 1.69 -41.67
C ALA A 252 24.86 1.38 -40.28
N TYR A 253 26.18 1.27 -40.14
CA TYR A 253 26.83 1.09 -38.83
C TYR A 253 26.54 2.25 -37.89
N ALA A 254 26.59 3.50 -38.35
CA ALA A 254 26.30 4.65 -37.49
C ALA A 254 24.85 4.64 -36.96
N ILE A 255 23.89 4.16 -37.75
CA ILE A 255 22.49 4.01 -37.34
C ILE A 255 22.34 2.87 -36.34
N ILE A 256 22.97 1.72 -36.58
CA ILE A 256 22.95 0.54 -35.69
C ILE A 256 23.62 0.87 -34.34
N GLU A 257 24.79 1.51 -34.35
CA GLU A 257 25.49 1.93 -33.13
C GLU A 257 24.68 2.93 -32.31
N LYS A 258 24.00 3.86 -32.98
CA LYS A 258 23.09 4.78 -32.32
C LYS A 258 21.92 4.04 -31.66
N ALA A 259 21.34 3.06 -32.34
CA ALA A 259 20.27 2.22 -31.80
C ALA A 259 20.72 1.44 -30.57
N LYS A 260 21.88 0.78 -30.65
CA LYS A 260 22.50 0.03 -29.53
C LYS A 260 22.77 0.94 -28.33
N THR A 261 23.18 2.19 -28.57
CA THR A 261 23.43 3.17 -27.51
C THR A 261 22.14 3.60 -26.82
N GLU A 262 21.11 3.99 -27.58
CA GLU A 262 19.81 4.41 -27.04
C GLU A 262 19.12 3.27 -26.27
N GLU A 263 19.23 2.04 -26.78
CA GLU A 263 18.74 0.83 -26.11
C GLU A 263 19.46 0.58 -24.77
N MET A 264 20.79 0.73 -24.74
CA MET A 264 21.58 0.59 -23.51
C MET A 264 21.18 1.63 -22.46
N GLU A 265 20.93 2.87 -22.87
CA GLU A 265 20.46 3.94 -21.99
C GLU A 265 19.07 3.63 -21.42
N ALA A 266 18.14 3.18 -22.26
CA ALA A 266 16.81 2.76 -21.83
C ALA A 266 16.87 1.61 -20.81
N LYS A 267 17.71 0.59 -21.04
CA LYS A 267 17.93 -0.52 -20.09
C LYS A 267 18.46 -0.04 -18.74
N ARG A 268 19.39 0.91 -18.76
CA ARG A 268 19.94 1.50 -17.53
C ARG A 268 18.85 2.24 -16.75
N GLU A 269 18.04 3.04 -17.42
CA GLU A 269 16.98 3.81 -16.76
C GLU A 269 15.88 2.90 -16.20
N ILE A 270 15.47 1.87 -16.96
CA ILE A 270 14.53 0.85 -16.46
C ILE A 270 15.08 0.15 -15.21
N SER A 271 16.36 -0.23 -15.22
CA SER A 271 16.99 -0.89 -14.07
C SER A 271 17.06 0.02 -12.84
N ARG A 272 17.36 1.31 -13.06
CA ARG A 272 17.35 2.34 -12.02
C ARG A 272 15.95 2.51 -11.42
N LEU A 273 14.92 2.63 -12.26
CA LEU A 273 13.53 2.77 -11.80
C LEU A 273 13.04 1.52 -11.05
N LYS A 274 13.39 0.31 -11.50
CA LYS A 274 13.12 -0.94 -10.77
C LYS A 274 13.74 -0.92 -9.38
N THR A 275 15.01 -0.56 -9.28
CA THR A 275 15.73 -0.47 -7.99
C THR A 275 15.11 0.58 -7.06
N GLN A 276 14.72 1.73 -7.61
CA GLN A 276 14.04 2.78 -6.84
C GLN A 276 12.70 2.28 -6.30
N ARG A 277 11.88 1.62 -7.14
CA ARG A 277 10.61 1.00 -6.72
C ARG A 277 10.84 0.00 -5.59
N GLU A 278 11.75 -0.96 -5.75
CA GLU A 278 12.01 -1.97 -4.71
C GLU A 278 12.42 -1.36 -3.38
N ARG A 279 13.27 -0.33 -3.41
CA ARG A 279 13.69 0.39 -2.20
C ARG A 279 12.51 1.05 -1.49
N TYR A 280 11.61 1.70 -2.24
CA TYR A 280 10.39 2.30 -1.67
C TYR A 280 9.45 1.24 -1.09
N LEU A 281 9.24 0.13 -1.81
CA LEU A 281 8.40 -0.98 -1.34
C LEU A 281 8.92 -1.61 -0.05
N MET A 282 10.23 -1.81 0.03
CA MET A 282 10.88 -2.37 1.20
C MET A 282 10.76 -1.43 2.42
N GLY A 283 10.96 -0.12 2.21
CA GLY A 283 10.73 0.89 3.26
C GLY A 283 9.27 0.97 3.71
N TYR A 284 8.32 0.83 2.78
CA TYR A 284 6.89 0.81 3.09
C TYR A 284 6.48 -0.45 3.87
N ARG A 285 6.97 -1.62 3.46
CA ARG A 285 6.73 -2.88 4.18
C ARG A 285 7.30 -2.85 5.59
N ASP A 286 8.48 -2.26 5.78
CA ASP A 286 9.08 -2.07 7.11
C ASP A 286 8.23 -1.11 7.98
N LEU A 287 7.74 -0.01 7.40
CA LEU A 287 6.84 0.92 8.09
C LEU A 287 5.53 0.25 8.51
N LEU A 288 4.86 -0.46 7.59
CA LEU A 288 3.63 -1.20 7.87
C LEU A 288 3.86 -2.26 8.95
N SER A 289 4.96 -3.02 8.85
CA SER A 289 5.27 -4.07 9.82
C SER A 289 5.51 -3.51 11.22
N LYS A 290 6.18 -2.35 11.33
CA LYS A 290 6.37 -1.66 12.60
C LYS A 290 5.06 -1.16 13.19
N GLN A 291 4.20 -0.57 12.36
CA GLN A 291 2.94 0.00 12.81
C GLN A 291 1.88 -1.07 13.17
N LEU A 292 1.86 -2.20 12.46
CA LEU A 292 1.02 -3.36 12.79
C LEU A 292 1.41 -4.01 14.12
N ARG A 293 2.71 -4.09 14.44
CA ARG A 293 3.17 -4.56 15.75
C ARG A 293 2.68 -3.65 16.86
N ASN A 294 2.89 -2.34 16.71
CA ASN A 294 2.45 -1.37 17.73
C ASN A 294 0.92 -1.40 17.96
N LEU A 295 0.11 -1.58 16.90
CA LEU A 295 -1.34 -1.72 17.04
C LEU A 295 -1.77 -3.01 17.76
N ASN A 296 -1.00 -4.09 17.63
CA ASN A 296 -1.27 -5.35 18.34
C ASN A 296 -0.77 -5.31 19.79
N ASP A 297 0.37 -4.66 20.04
CA ASP A 297 0.92 -4.53 21.38
C ASP A 297 0.03 -3.65 22.28
N GLU A 298 -0.62 -2.62 21.71
CA GLU A 298 -1.60 -1.77 22.43
C GLU A 298 -2.96 -2.45 22.70
N ALA A 299 -3.26 -3.53 21.98
CA ALA A 299 -4.46 -4.33 22.21
C ALA A 299 -4.31 -5.30 23.40
N ASP A 300 -3.07 -5.75 23.65
CA ASP A 300 -2.74 -6.73 24.69
C ASP A 300 -2.43 -6.10 26.08
N GLU A 301 -2.17 -4.78 26.15
CA GLU A 301 -2.07 -3.99 27.41
C GLU A 301 -3.43 -3.46 27.90
#